data_AF-A0A2A7MDC1-F1
#
_entry.id   AF-A0A2A7MDC1-F1
#
_cell.length_a   1.000
_cell.length_b   1.000
_cell.length_c   1.000
_cell.angle_alpha   90.00
_cell.angle_beta   90.00
_cell.angle_gamma   90.00
#
_symmetry.space_group_name_H-M   'P 1'
#
loop_
_entity.id
_entity.type
_entity.pdbx_description
1 polymer ?
#
loop_
_entity_poly.entity_id
_entity_poly.type
_entity_poly.pdbx_seq_one_letter_code
_entity_poly.pdbx_strand_id
1 'polypeptide(L)'
;MDYNYSDYNEGNIDFESITEYDKEELYLLNIQHSADIIIILSDILSYVSTIESIELIYNKYDKNTKRVPNPDIPAVQSIQLLMLARVAYTAISFIRYQHLYERKINGEFDFSLEPNVNANISNILRTLGTYYALIAAIGIYNRDISQPIIGI
;
A
#
# COMPACT_ATOMS: atom_id res chain seq x y z
N MET A 1 2.53 27.97 -0.30
CA MET A 1 1.44 27.82 0.68
C MET A 1 2.01 26.93 1.75
N ASP A 2 2.53 27.55 2.80
CA ASP A 2 3.08 26.81 3.94
C ASP A 2 1.91 26.40 4.82
N TYR A 3 1.69 25.09 4.93
CA TYR A 3 0.76 24.56 5.93
C TYR A 3 1.40 24.77 7.29
N ASN A 4 0.95 25.80 7.99
CA ASN A 4 1.36 26.11 9.34
C ASN A 4 0.73 25.05 10.27
N TYR A 5 1.51 24.03 10.65
CA TYR A 5 1.12 22.98 11.60
C TYR A 5 1.16 23.46 13.07
N SER A 6 0.89 24.75 13.33
CA SER A 6 1.15 25.37 14.64
C SER A 6 -0.07 25.61 15.52
N ASP A 7 -1.26 25.12 15.17
CA ASP A 7 -2.48 25.31 15.99
C ASP A 7 -3.10 23.99 16.48
N TYR A 8 -2.26 22.98 16.77
CA TYR A 8 -2.66 21.97 17.76
C TYR A 8 -2.34 22.54 19.14
N ASN A 9 -3.35 23.11 19.79
CA ASN A 9 -3.31 23.37 21.23
C ASN A 9 -2.99 22.03 21.93
N GLU A 10 -1.75 21.85 22.38
CA GLU A 10 -1.38 20.89 23.41
C GLU A 10 -2.06 21.30 24.72
N GLY A 11 -3.38 21.14 24.79
CA GLY A 11 -3.99 20.85 26.08
C GLY A 11 -3.43 19.50 26.48
N ASN A 12 -2.69 19.44 27.60
CA ASN A 12 -2.11 18.21 28.15
C ASN A 12 -3.11 17.05 28.01
N ILE A 13 -2.92 16.21 26.99
CA ILE A 13 -3.72 15.00 26.81
C ILE A 13 -3.34 14.12 27.98
N ASP A 14 -4.26 13.92 28.90
CA ASP A 14 -4.08 12.96 29.97
C ASP A 14 -4.09 11.56 29.37
N PHE A 15 -2.91 11.04 29.04
CA PHE A 15 -2.75 9.71 28.44
C PHE A 15 -3.29 8.59 29.33
N GLU A 16 -3.51 8.84 30.64
CA GLU A 16 -4.16 7.88 31.53
C GLU A 16 -5.67 7.74 31.25
N SER A 17 -6.29 8.72 30.57
CA SER A 17 -7.71 8.70 30.22
C SER A 17 -8.04 7.94 28.92
N ILE A 18 -7.03 7.51 28.16
CA ILE A 18 -7.22 6.76 26.91
C ILE A 18 -7.67 5.34 27.22
N THR A 19 -8.80 4.93 26.64
CA THR A 19 -9.33 3.57 26.82
C THR A 19 -8.39 2.53 26.19
N GLU A 20 -8.41 1.28 26.69
CA GLU A 20 -7.63 0.20 26.07
C GLU A 20 -8.00 0.01 24.59
N TYR A 21 -9.27 0.20 24.26
CA TYR A 21 -9.76 0.15 22.90
C TYR A 21 -9.15 1.26 22.02
N ASP A 22 -9.05 2.50 22.51
CA ASP A 22 -8.42 3.58 21.76
C ASP A 22 -6.90 3.34 21.60
N LYS A 23 -6.24 2.72 22.59
CA LYS A 23 -4.83 2.30 22.47
C LYS A 23 -4.66 1.26 21.36
N GLU A 24 -5.55 0.29 21.28
CA GLU A 24 -5.57 -0.71 20.20
C GLU A 24 -5.85 -0.07 18.83
N GLU A 25 -6.81 0.85 18.74
CA GLU A 25 -7.07 1.59 17.50
C GLU A 25 -5.84 2.39 17.05
N LEU A 26 -5.19 3.11 17.98
CA LEU A 26 -3.95 3.85 17.70
C LEU A 26 -2.82 2.93 17.26
N TYR A 27 -2.70 1.74 17.86
CA TYR A 27 -1.73 0.74 17.44
C TYR A 27 -1.97 0.29 16.00
N LEU A 28 -3.21 -0.06 15.65
CA LEU A 28 -3.59 -0.44 14.29
C LEU A 28 -3.35 0.69 13.28
N LEU A 29 -3.67 1.94 13.65
CA LEU A 29 -3.43 3.12 12.84
C LEU A 29 -1.94 3.36 12.59
N ASN A 30 -1.06 3.12 13.57
CA ASN A 30 0.38 3.23 13.37
C ASN A 30 0.93 2.17 12.39
N ILE A 31 0.39 0.95 12.42
CA ILE A 31 0.74 -0.07 11.42
C ILE A 31 0.22 0.37 10.04
N GLN A 32 -1.02 0.87 9.96
CA GLN A 32 -1.60 1.35 8.70
C GLN A 32 -0.77 2.49 8.11
N HIS A 33 -0.39 3.47 8.93
CA HIS A 33 0.48 4.58 8.53
C HIS A 33 1.83 4.08 7.97
N SER A 34 2.43 3.06 8.59
CA SER A 34 3.66 2.44 8.08
C SER A 34 3.42 1.75 6.74
N ALA A 35 2.29 1.07 6.57
CA ALA A 35 1.90 0.47 5.29
C ALA A 35 1.63 1.52 4.20
N ASP A 36 1.09 2.69 4.56
CA ASP A 36 0.88 3.80 3.63
C ASP A 36 2.19 4.34 3.06
N ILE A 37 3.21 4.50 3.91
CA ILE A 37 4.56 4.87 3.46
C ILE A 37 5.10 3.85 2.46
N ILE A 38 4.92 2.55 2.73
CA ILE A 38 5.35 1.48 1.83
C ILE A 38 4.62 1.56 0.48
N ILE A 39 3.31 1.87 0.47
CA ILE A 39 2.53 2.06 -0.77
C ILE A 39 3.06 3.27 -1.56
N ILE A 40 3.36 4.38 -0.90
CA ILE A 40 3.92 5.57 -1.57
C ILE A 40 5.27 5.23 -2.23
N LEU A 41 6.14 4.49 -1.54
CA LEU A 41 7.42 4.04 -2.11
C LEU A 41 7.22 3.08 -3.28
N SER A 42 6.24 2.17 -3.18
CA SER A 42 5.83 1.31 -4.28
C SER A 42 5.40 2.12 -5.50
N ASP A 43 4.56 3.15 -5.33
CA ASP A 43 4.04 3.97 -6.42
C ASP A 43 5.16 4.79 -7.08
N ILE A 44 6.13 5.28 -6.30
CA ILE A 44 7.34 5.94 -6.83
C ILE A 44 8.13 4.99 -7.72
N LEU A 45 8.32 3.73 -7.32
CA LEU A 45 9.04 2.74 -8.13
C LEU A 45 8.27 2.36 -9.39
N SER A 46 6.94 2.24 -9.33
CA SER A 46 6.10 2.01 -10.52
C SER A 46 6.22 3.18 -11.51
N TYR A 47 6.23 4.42 -10.99
CA TYR A 47 6.48 5.61 -11.80
C TYR A 47 7.86 5.57 -12.47
N VAL A 48 8.92 5.21 -11.73
CA VAL A 48 10.28 5.05 -12.29
C VAL A 48 10.31 3.98 -13.38
N SER A 49 9.67 2.83 -13.17
CA SER A 49 9.54 1.78 -14.20
C SER A 49 8.86 2.29 -15.47
N THR A 50 7.86 3.15 -15.34
CA THR A 50 7.19 3.78 -16.49
C THR A 50 8.15 4.69 -17.27
N ILE A 51 8.92 5.53 -16.57
CA ILE A 51 9.92 6.40 -17.20
C ILE A 51 11.00 5.57 -17.90
N GLU A 52 11.54 4.56 -17.22
CA GLU A 52 12.54 3.66 -17.80
C GLU A 52 12.00 2.87 -19.00
N SER A 53 10.71 2.51 -18.99
CA SER A 53 10.05 1.87 -20.14
C SER A 53 9.96 2.80 -21.35
N ILE A 54 9.68 4.08 -21.13
CA ILE A 54 9.67 5.10 -22.19
C ILE A 54 11.09 5.29 -22.76
N GLU A 55 12.09 5.44 -21.88
CA GLU A 55 13.49 5.57 -22.29
C GLU A 55 13.98 4.34 -23.07
N LEU A 56 13.61 3.14 -22.64
CA LEU A 56 13.93 1.89 -23.33
C LEU A 56 13.42 1.89 -24.78
N ILE A 57 12.24 2.46 -25.04
CA ILE A 57 11.70 2.61 -26.40
C ILE A 57 12.54 3.61 -27.20
N TYR A 58 12.83 4.80 -26.65
CA TYR A 58 13.60 5.82 -27.38
C TYR A 58 15.01 5.35 -27.73
N ASN A 59 15.66 4.60 -26.84
CA ASN A 59 16.99 4.04 -27.05
C ASN A 59 17.07 3.07 -28.24
N LYS A 60 15.94 2.52 -28.71
CA LYS A 60 15.92 1.69 -29.94
C LYS A 60 16.25 2.51 -31.20
N TYR A 61 16.13 3.83 -31.13
CA TYR A 61 16.30 4.74 -32.26
C TYR A 61 17.49 5.69 -32.12
N ASP A 62 18.11 5.77 -30.93
CA ASP A 62 19.29 6.58 -30.69
C ASP A 62 20.58 5.75 -30.87
N LYS A 63 21.40 6.14 -31.85
CA LYS A 63 22.66 5.46 -32.19
C LYS A 63 23.81 5.81 -31.22
N ASN A 64 23.63 6.80 -30.35
CA ASN A 64 24.65 7.28 -29.42
C ASN A 64 24.38 6.85 -27.97
N THR A 65 23.36 6.03 -27.73
CA THR A 65 22.98 5.61 -26.38
C THR A 65 24.11 4.86 -25.69
N LYS A 66 24.46 5.30 -24.46
CA LYS A 66 25.50 4.66 -23.63
C LYS A 66 24.95 3.76 -22.53
N ARG A 67 23.65 3.87 -22.22
CA ARG A 67 22.99 3.10 -21.16
C ARG A 67 21.58 2.71 -21.61
N VAL A 68 21.27 1.43 -21.53
CA VAL A 68 19.92 0.90 -21.73
C VAL A 68 19.31 0.68 -20.34
N PRO A 69 18.19 1.33 -19.98
CA PRO A 69 17.52 1.14 -18.70
C PRO A 69 16.89 -0.26 -18.62
N ASN A 70 16.52 -0.70 -17.41
CA ASN A 70 15.85 -1.97 -17.18
C ASN A 70 14.60 -1.73 -16.31
N PRO A 71 13.45 -1.39 -16.92
CA PRO A 71 12.25 -1.00 -16.20
C PRO A 71 11.65 -2.13 -15.35
N ASP A 72 12.06 -3.37 -15.59
CA ASP A 72 11.56 -4.55 -14.88
C ASP A 72 12.04 -4.60 -13.44
N ILE A 73 13.23 -4.07 -13.15
CA ILE A 73 13.77 -4.01 -11.78
C ILE A 73 12.87 -3.15 -10.87
N PRO A 74 12.63 -1.86 -11.16
CA PRO A 74 11.74 -1.05 -10.34
C PRO A 74 10.29 -1.56 -10.35
N ALA A 75 9.82 -2.18 -11.43
CA ALA A 75 8.48 -2.79 -11.46
C ALA A 75 8.34 -3.93 -10.46
N VAL A 76 9.29 -4.88 -10.45
CA VAL A 76 9.27 -6.01 -9.51
C VAL A 76 9.38 -5.50 -8.07
N GLN A 77 10.26 -4.54 -7.79
CA GLN A 77 10.41 -3.95 -6.46
C GLN A 77 9.13 -3.23 -6.01
N SER A 78 8.50 -2.47 -6.90
CA SER A 78 7.21 -1.81 -6.65
C SER A 78 6.16 -2.82 -6.19
N ILE A 79 5.91 -3.87 -6.98
CA ILE A 79 4.87 -4.84 -6.66
C ILE A 79 5.18 -5.67 -5.42
N GLN A 80 6.46 -5.94 -5.12
CA GLN A 80 6.87 -6.58 -3.87
C GLN A 80 6.50 -5.73 -2.65
N LEU A 81 6.81 -4.43 -2.67
CA LEU A 81 6.43 -3.50 -1.61
C LEU A 81 4.90 -3.39 -1.49
N LEU A 82 4.21 -3.29 -2.62
CA LEU A 82 2.74 -3.25 -2.64
C LEU A 82 2.16 -4.50 -1.99
N MET A 83 2.68 -5.68 -2.30
CA MET A 83 2.21 -6.95 -1.71
C MET A 83 2.36 -6.95 -0.18
N LEU A 84 3.51 -6.51 0.34
CA LEU A 84 3.73 -6.40 1.78
C LEU A 84 2.69 -5.47 2.44
N ALA A 85 2.45 -4.31 1.84
CA ALA A 85 1.46 -3.37 2.35
C ALA A 85 0.02 -3.93 2.28
N ARG A 86 -0.34 -4.67 1.21
CA ARG A 86 -1.68 -5.28 1.08
C ARG A 86 -1.94 -6.36 2.12
N VAL A 87 -0.93 -7.16 2.47
CA VAL A 87 -1.04 -8.13 3.56
C VAL A 87 -1.29 -7.42 4.89
N ALA A 88 -0.54 -6.36 5.20
CA ALA A 88 -0.74 -5.57 6.42
C ALA A 88 -2.14 -4.95 6.48
N TYR A 89 -2.58 -4.31 5.40
CA TYR A 89 -3.93 -3.72 5.27
C TYR A 89 -5.04 -4.75 5.49
N THR A 90 -4.87 -5.94 4.91
CA THR A 90 -5.83 -7.04 5.07
C THR A 90 -5.89 -7.47 6.53
N ALA A 91 -4.75 -7.71 7.18
CA ALA A 91 -4.70 -8.08 8.59
C ALA A 91 -5.36 -7.03 9.50
N ILE A 92 -5.03 -5.74 9.33
CA ILE A 92 -5.61 -4.63 10.10
C ILE A 92 -7.13 -4.60 9.94
N SER A 93 -7.64 -4.76 8.71
CA SER A 93 -9.07 -4.73 8.41
C SER A 93 -9.82 -5.88 9.12
N PHE A 94 -9.23 -7.08 9.17
CA PHE A 94 -9.80 -8.21 9.90
C PHE A 94 -9.80 -8.00 11.42
N ILE A 95 -8.69 -7.51 11.99
CA ILE A 95 -8.60 -7.20 13.42
C ILE A 95 -9.63 -6.13 13.79
N ARG A 96 -9.73 -5.08 12.97
CA ARG A 96 -10.73 -4.02 13.15
C ARG A 96 -12.16 -4.57 13.16
N TYR A 97 -12.48 -5.45 12.22
CA TYR A 97 -13.79 -6.10 12.17
C TYR A 97 -14.07 -6.88 13.46
N GLN A 98 -13.09 -7.65 13.94
CA GLN A 98 -13.23 -8.44 15.17
C GLN A 98 -13.51 -7.55 16.39
N HIS A 99 -12.77 -6.45 16.57
CA HIS A 99 -12.98 -5.55 17.71
C HIS A 99 -14.40 -4.93 17.68
N LEU A 100 -14.86 -4.51 16.51
CA LEU A 100 -16.22 -3.97 16.37
C LEU A 100 -17.31 -5.03 16.55
N TYR A 101 -17.03 -6.27 16.14
CA TYR A 101 -17.92 -7.40 16.37
C TYR A 101 -18.09 -7.69 17.87
N GLU A 102 -16.99 -7.73 18.62
CA GLU A 102 -16.99 -7.92 20.08
C GLU A 102 -17.74 -6.80 20.80
N ARG A 103 -17.52 -5.54 20.42
CA ARG A 103 -18.28 -4.41 20.97
C ARG A 103 -19.76 -4.50 20.65
N LYS A 104 -20.11 -4.96 19.45
CA LYS A 104 -21.51 -5.10 19.03
C LYS A 104 -22.24 -6.17 19.85
N ILE A 105 -21.62 -7.32 20.12
CA ILE A 105 -22.23 -8.36 20.96
C ILE A 105 -22.38 -7.93 22.42
N ASN A 106 -21.52 -7.01 22.88
CA ASN A 106 -21.59 -6.43 24.23
C ASN A 106 -22.57 -5.25 24.34
N GLY A 107 -23.19 -4.82 23.24
CA GLY A 107 -24.12 -3.66 23.23
C GLY A 107 -23.41 -2.30 23.29
N GLU A 108 -22.12 -2.25 22.95
CA GLU A 108 -21.28 -1.04 22.95
C GLU A 108 -21.13 -0.43 21.55
N PHE A 109 -21.74 -1.05 20.54
CA PHE A 109 -21.69 -0.63 19.14
C PHE A 109 -22.96 -1.02 18.38
N ASP A 110 -23.79 -0.03 18.06
CA ASP A 110 -25.12 -0.27 17.48
C ASP A 110 -25.15 -0.25 15.95
N PHE A 111 -24.08 0.19 15.30
CA PHE A 111 -24.06 0.36 13.84
C PHE A 111 -23.86 -0.96 13.09
N SER A 112 -24.27 -1.00 11.81
CA SER A 112 -24.04 -2.15 10.94
C SER A 112 -22.54 -2.42 10.75
N LEU A 113 -22.16 -3.70 10.76
CA LEU A 113 -20.79 -4.14 10.46
C LEU A 113 -20.58 -4.46 8.96
N GLU A 114 -21.62 -4.33 8.14
CA GLU A 114 -21.54 -4.56 6.69
C GLU A 114 -20.46 -3.71 5.99
N PRO A 115 -20.24 -2.42 6.34
CA PRO A 115 -19.13 -1.66 5.77
C PRO A 115 -17.76 -2.29 6.03
N ASN A 116 -17.54 -2.88 7.21
CA ASN A 116 -16.30 -3.57 7.55
C ASN A 116 -16.16 -4.91 6.83
N VAL A 117 -17.26 -5.62 6.59
CA VAL A 117 -17.27 -6.81 5.72
C VAL A 117 -16.85 -6.43 4.30
N ASN A 118 -17.42 -5.35 3.75
CA ASN A 118 -17.06 -4.86 2.42
C ASN A 118 -15.59 -4.41 2.34
N ALA A 119 -15.07 -3.77 3.41
CA ALA A 119 -13.66 -3.43 3.50
C ALA A 119 -12.76 -4.68 3.49
N ASN A 120 -13.11 -5.72 4.24
CA ASN A 120 -12.39 -7.00 4.24
C ASN A 120 -12.40 -7.65 2.85
N ILE A 121 -13.55 -7.70 2.18
CA ILE A 121 -13.67 -8.24 0.81
C ILE A 121 -12.79 -7.44 -0.16
N SER A 122 -12.83 -6.10 -0.09
CA SER A 122 -11.98 -5.23 -0.91
C SER A 122 -10.49 -5.52 -0.68
N ASN A 123 -10.05 -5.64 0.58
CA ASN A 123 -8.66 -5.95 0.92
C ASN A 123 -8.22 -7.33 0.43
N ILE A 124 -9.09 -8.36 0.52
CA ILE A 124 -8.83 -9.68 -0.05
C ILE A 124 -8.62 -9.58 -1.57
N LEU A 125 -9.54 -8.93 -2.28
CA LEU A 125 -9.45 -8.80 -3.74
C LEU A 125 -8.19 -8.04 -4.16
N ARG A 126 -7.84 -6.96 -3.46
CA ARG A 126 -6.61 -6.19 -3.72
C ARG A 126 -5.36 -7.03 -3.48
N THR A 127 -5.33 -7.81 -2.40
CA THR A 127 -4.20 -8.71 -2.09
C THR A 127 -4.04 -9.79 -3.14
N LEU A 128 -5.14 -10.46 -3.54
CA LEU A 128 -5.12 -11.48 -4.59
C LEU A 128 -4.70 -10.88 -5.94
N GLY A 129 -5.23 -9.72 -6.32
CA GLY A 129 -4.82 -9.03 -7.54
C GLY A 129 -3.33 -8.68 -7.53
N THR A 130 -2.82 -8.18 -6.41
CA THR A 130 -1.40 -7.85 -6.25
C THR A 130 -0.51 -9.09 -6.29
N TYR A 131 -0.95 -10.22 -5.74
CA TYR A 131 -0.25 -11.49 -5.83
C TYR A 131 -0.07 -11.96 -7.28
N TYR A 132 -1.14 -11.89 -8.09
CA TYR A 132 -1.03 -12.21 -9.52
C TYR A 132 -0.19 -11.19 -10.29
N ALA A 133 -0.25 -9.90 -9.94
CA ALA A 133 0.63 -8.89 -10.50
C ALA A 133 2.11 -9.19 -10.20
N LEU A 134 2.42 -9.69 -9.00
CA LEU A 134 3.78 -10.06 -8.62
C LEU A 134 4.30 -11.23 -9.48
N ILE A 135 3.46 -12.27 -9.67
CA ILE A 135 3.80 -13.38 -10.56
C ILE A 135 4.04 -12.88 -11.99
N ALA A 136 3.18 -11.98 -12.49
CA ALA A 136 3.32 -11.41 -13.82
C ALA A 136 4.62 -10.60 -13.97
N ALA A 137 4.92 -9.71 -13.02
CA ALA A 137 6.12 -8.89 -13.00
C ALA A 137 7.41 -9.75 -13.01
N ILE A 138 7.48 -10.77 -12.13
CA ILE A 138 8.60 -11.71 -12.09
C ILE A 138 8.70 -12.51 -13.39
N GLY A 139 7.56 -12.96 -13.93
CA GLY A 139 7.51 -13.69 -15.19
C GLY A 139 8.02 -12.88 -16.37
N ILE A 140 7.70 -11.59 -16.42
CA ILE A 140 8.18 -10.65 -17.46
C ILE A 140 9.68 -10.40 -17.31
N TYR A 141 10.13 -10.08 -16.08
CA TYR A 141 11.55 -9.89 -15.75
C TYR A 141 12.41 -11.08 -16.19
N ASN A 142 11.95 -12.31 -15.94
CA ASN A 142 12.67 -13.53 -16.31
C ASN A 142 12.59 -13.87 -17.81
N ARG A 143 11.66 -13.27 -18.56
CA ARG A 143 11.42 -13.58 -19.98
C ARG A 143 12.28 -12.75 -20.91
N ASP A 144 12.14 -11.42 -20.85
CA ASP A 144 12.79 -10.50 -21.79
C ASP A 144 12.79 -9.05 -21.27
N ILE A 145 13.97 -8.59 -20.82
CA ILE A 145 14.19 -7.23 -20.28
C ILE A 145 14.32 -6.15 -21.36
N SER A 146 14.17 -6.49 -22.66
CA SER A 146 14.29 -5.55 -23.77
C SER A 146 12.97 -4.88 -24.18
N GLN A 147 11.90 -5.23 -23.48
CA GLN A 147 10.55 -4.72 -23.71
C GLN A 147 10.11 -3.78 -22.59
N PRO A 148 9.32 -2.75 -22.90
CA PRO A 148 8.70 -1.92 -21.87
C PRO A 148 7.69 -2.75 -21.05
N ILE A 149 7.52 -2.39 -19.78
CA ILE A 149 6.43 -2.91 -18.94
C ILE A 149 5.20 -2.04 -19.11
N ILE A 150 4.04 -2.68 -19.26
CA ILE A 150 2.76 -2.02 -19.44
C ILE A 150 1.70 -2.72 -18.58
N GLY A 151 0.92 -1.94 -17.83
CA GLY A 151 -0.31 -2.41 -17.18
C GLY A 151 -0.09 -3.32 -15.97
N ILE A 152 1.02 -3.13 -15.26
CA ILE A 152 1.36 -3.81 -14.00
C ILE A 152 1.35 -2.81 -12.86
#